data_AF-A0A4Z0E775-F1
#
_entry.id   AF-A0A4Z0E775-F1
#
_cell.length_a   1.000
_cell.length_b   1.000
_cell.length_c   1.000
_cell.angle_alpha   90.00
_cell.angle_beta   90.00
_cell.angle_gamma   90.00
#
_symmetry.space_group_name_H-M   'P 1'
#
loop_
_entity.id
_entity.type
_entity.pdbx_description
1 polymer ?
#
loop_
_entity_poly.entity_id
_entity_poly.type
_entity_poly.pdbx_seq_one_letter_code
_entity_poly.pdbx_strand_id
1 'polypeptide(L)'
;MEGVSMRVSCLVTMPARETLRSSAAAAFAAEPSGLAIDAVTDRAGFVLDRTFPALPIAGTHAGDVAFEAAAPGQAPVFVARGTVETNRLDELGDRQSDFGVFADPEIGTFIVCPNNAPVGGTADVERKLDTAGLRAKGLDGKGAALAIMDTGVNLAHLKSRGLKHKLSRRYGWAPPGLPWTPGAYAVGHGTMCAYDALIAAPRATLLDFPILHSTTPGGSVMSGFLSDALLAYSYLLSRIRTAAWRFSSLVVNNSWGMYHPSWDFPAGHPGRYADNPNHPFNLIVGTLARAGVDILFAAGNCGANCPDGRCQGLVTNTITGANAHPDVLTLAGCDTKDRRVGYSSQGPGIAGMSPDKPDVTAYTHFLGSEAYGPGRADGGTSTACPVAAGCVAALRTRLAAAQVPPASLFATIRAQALGKPGPGWNPDYGTGIIRPLPVATHYGL
;
A
#
# COMPACT_ATOMS: atom_id res chain seq x y z
N MET A 1 -36.08 -25.11 -1.96
CA MET A 1 -34.67 -24.69 -1.79
C MET A 1 -34.64 -23.19 -1.95
N GLU A 2 -34.76 -22.46 -0.84
CA GLU A 2 -34.52 -21.01 -0.84
C GLU A 2 -33.05 -20.79 -1.23
N GLY A 3 -32.82 -20.01 -2.29
CA GLY A 3 -31.47 -19.69 -2.74
C GLY A 3 -30.77 -18.91 -1.65
N VAL A 4 -29.62 -19.41 -1.19
CA VAL A 4 -28.75 -18.67 -0.28
C VAL A 4 -28.34 -17.37 -0.99
N SER A 5 -28.85 -16.23 -0.51
CA SER A 5 -28.48 -14.91 -1.02
C SER A 5 -26.98 -14.71 -0.83
N MET A 6 -26.25 -14.45 -1.92
CA MET A 6 -24.81 -14.22 -1.88
C MET A 6 -24.53 -12.88 -1.21
N ARG A 7 -23.64 -12.85 -0.22
CA ARG A 7 -23.25 -11.62 0.49
C ARG A 7 -21.85 -11.18 0.07
N VAL A 8 -21.63 -9.87 0.03
CA VAL A 8 -20.32 -9.24 -0.27
C VAL A 8 -19.84 -8.41 0.90
N SER A 9 -18.52 -8.32 1.09
CA SER A 9 -17.89 -7.44 2.08
C SER A 9 -18.02 -5.98 1.66
N CYS A 10 -18.32 -5.11 2.63
CA CYS A 10 -18.47 -3.67 2.43
C CYS A 10 -17.91 -2.90 3.61
N LEU A 11 -17.52 -1.65 3.34
CA LEU A 11 -17.24 -0.65 4.34
C LEU A 11 -18.45 0.29 4.47
N VAL A 12 -18.80 0.64 5.70
CA VAL A 12 -19.85 1.63 5.99
C VAL A 12 -19.25 2.80 6.76
N THR A 13 -19.47 4.02 6.28
CA THR A 13 -19.16 5.23 7.03
C THR A 13 -20.36 5.67 7.86
N MET A 14 -20.09 6.21 9.04
CA MET A 14 -21.09 6.58 10.04
C MET A 14 -20.67 7.90 10.70
N PRO A 15 -21.61 8.79 11.04
CA PRO A 15 -21.27 10.01 11.77
C PRO A 15 -20.77 9.66 13.16
N ALA A 16 -19.94 10.54 13.72
CA ALA A 16 -19.38 10.36 15.05
C ALA A 16 -20.43 10.16 16.14
N ARG A 17 -20.25 9.14 16.97
CA ARG A 17 -21.07 8.81 18.15
C ARG A 17 -20.17 8.30 19.25
N GLU A 18 -20.57 8.47 20.51
CA GLU A 18 -19.73 8.10 21.67
C GLU A 18 -19.34 6.61 21.68
N THR A 19 -20.25 5.73 21.26
CA THR A 19 -19.97 4.30 21.11
C THR A 19 -18.89 4.00 20.09
N LEU A 20 -18.87 4.72 18.95
CA LEU A 20 -17.85 4.59 17.91
C LEU A 20 -16.52 5.18 18.35
N ARG A 21 -16.53 6.32 19.07
CA ARG A 21 -15.31 6.91 19.67
C ARG A 21 -14.67 5.95 20.66
N SER A 22 -15.49 5.35 21.54
CA SER A 22 -15.05 4.38 22.54
C SER A 22 -14.48 3.12 21.89
N SER A 23 -15.16 2.56 20.88
CA SER A 23 -14.66 1.41 20.10
C SER A 23 -13.31 1.73 19.44
N ALA A 24 -13.19 2.88 18.78
CA ALA A 24 -11.96 3.32 18.13
C ALA A 24 -10.79 3.53 19.11
N ALA A 25 -11.06 4.10 20.29
CA ALA A 25 -10.04 4.30 21.32
C ALA A 25 -9.47 2.98 21.85
N ALA A 26 -10.29 1.92 21.85
CA ALA A 26 -9.89 0.58 22.30
C ALA A 26 -9.36 -0.34 21.18
N ALA A 27 -9.49 0.05 19.90
CA ALA A 27 -9.21 -0.78 18.73
C ALA A 27 -7.82 -1.46 18.73
N PHE A 28 -6.82 -0.81 19.32
CA PHE A 28 -5.43 -1.28 19.39
C PHE A 28 -4.88 -1.36 20.81
N ALA A 29 -5.78 -1.42 21.80
CA ALA A 29 -5.44 -1.68 23.20
C ALA A 29 -5.11 -3.16 23.42
N ALA A 30 -4.41 -3.47 24.52
CA ALA A 30 -4.02 -4.84 24.86
C ALA A 30 -5.23 -5.72 25.25
N GLU A 31 -6.30 -5.11 25.76
CA GLU A 31 -7.55 -5.77 26.13
C GLU A 31 -8.65 -5.35 25.16
N PRO A 32 -9.29 -6.27 24.42
CA PRO A 32 -10.40 -5.94 23.53
C PRO A 32 -11.57 -5.45 24.38
N SER A 33 -11.96 -4.19 24.23
CA SER A 33 -13.28 -3.79 24.74
C SER A 33 -14.31 -4.45 23.84
N GLY A 34 -15.08 -5.41 24.36
CA GLY A 34 -16.21 -6.04 23.67
C GLY A 34 -17.39 -5.08 23.44
N LEU A 35 -17.11 -3.82 23.08
CA LEU A 35 -18.12 -2.81 22.79
C LEU A 35 -18.81 -3.20 21.49
N ALA A 36 -19.99 -3.79 21.65
CA ALA A 36 -20.86 -4.11 20.56
C ALA A 36 -21.29 -2.80 19.89
N ILE A 37 -20.86 -2.59 18.64
CA ILE A 37 -21.44 -1.58 17.76
C ILE A 37 -22.79 -2.16 17.30
N ASP A 38 -23.74 -2.33 18.23
CA ASP A 38 -25.06 -2.89 17.91
C ASP A 38 -25.97 -1.84 17.23
N ALA A 39 -25.58 -0.57 17.26
CA ALA A 39 -26.45 0.55 16.88
C ALA A 39 -26.33 1.02 15.44
N VAL A 40 -25.84 0.20 14.49
CA VAL A 40 -25.62 0.68 13.11
C VAL A 40 -26.13 -0.27 12.02
N THR A 41 -27.18 0.24 11.37
CA THR A 41 -27.76 -0.09 10.06
C THR A 41 -28.50 -1.42 9.91
N ASP A 42 -29.75 -1.50 10.41
CA ASP A 42 -30.83 -2.33 9.83
C ASP A 42 -31.23 -1.81 8.42
N ARG A 43 -30.25 -1.50 7.57
CA ARG A 43 -30.47 -0.92 6.25
C ARG A 43 -29.98 -1.90 5.21
N ALA A 44 -30.85 -2.19 4.23
CA ALA A 44 -30.58 -3.14 3.16
C ALA A 44 -30.11 -4.54 3.63
N GLY A 45 -30.39 -4.94 4.87
CA GLY A 45 -29.91 -6.20 5.44
C GLY A 45 -28.39 -6.23 5.68
N PHE A 46 -27.74 -5.07 5.88
CA PHE A 46 -26.34 -4.98 6.25
C PHE A 46 -26.07 -5.68 7.60
N VAL A 47 -25.02 -6.49 7.66
CA VAL A 47 -24.62 -7.22 8.87
C VAL A 47 -23.21 -6.83 9.22
N LEU A 48 -23.04 -6.18 10.36
CA LEU A 48 -21.75 -5.67 10.85
C LEU A 48 -20.81 -6.81 11.25
N ASP A 49 -19.53 -6.68 10.90
CA ASP A 49 -18.46 -7.51 11.44
C ASP A 49 -18.03 -7.01 12.82
N ARG A 50 -18.43 -7.75 13.86
CA ARG A 50 -18.13 -7.43 15.26
C ARG A 50 -16.64 -7.57 15.63
N THR A 51 -15.84 -8.20 14.79
CA THR A 51 -14.38 -8.33 15.00
C THR A 51 -13.61 -7.13 14.44
N PHE A 52 -14.28 -6.29 13.65
CA PHE A 52 -13.71 -5.09 13.07
C PHE A 52 -14.05 -3.87 13.94
N PRO A 53 -13.07 -3.23 14.60
CA PRO A 53 -13.35 -2.04 15.40
C PRO A 53 -13.74 -0.84 14.52
N ALA A 54 -14.50 0.10 15.07
CA ALA A 54 -14.76 1.36 14.38
C ALA A 54 -13.44 2.12 14.19
N LEU A 55 -13.17 2.62 12.99
CA LEU A 55 -11.95 3.36 12.69
C LEU A 55 -12.26 4.83 12.40
N PRO A 56 -11.52 5.78 13.01
CA PRO A 56 -11.72 7.20 12.77
C PRO A 56 -11.21 7.59 11.38
N ILE A 57 -12.02 8.33 10.61
CA ILE A 57 -11.64 8.89 9.32
C ILE A 57 -11.70 10.43 9.41
N ALA A 58 -10.70 11.09 8.81
CA ALA A 58 -10.54 12.55 8.91
C ALA A 58 -11.66 13.38 8.28
N GLY A 59 -12.49 12.79 7.42
CA GLY A 59 -13.55 13.48 6.69
C GLY A 59 -14.28 12.55 5.72
N THR A 60 -15.10 13.13 4.84
CA THR A 60 -15.81 12.41 3.76
C THR A 60 -15.29 12.74 2.37
N HIS A 61 -14.42 13.75 2.26
CA HIS A 61 -13.86 14.21 1.00
C HIS A 61 -12.34 14.31 1.06
N ALA A 62 -11.66 13.91 -0.01
CA ALA A 62 -10.21 13.90 -0.08
C ALA A 62 -9.56 15.29 0.10
N GLY A 63 -10.29 16.36 -0.23
CA GLY A 63 -9.83 17.74 -0.03
C GLY A 63 -9.75 18.16 1.44
N ASP A 64 -10.57 17.55 2.31
CA ASP A 64 -10.80 18.02 3.67
C ASP A 64 -10.04 17.21 4.72
N VAL A 65 -9.28 16.20 4.29
CA VAL A 65 -8.57 15.32 5.23
C VAL A 65 -7.41 16.06 5.90
N ALA A 66 -7.43 16.08 7.23
CA ALA A 66 -6.36 16.59 8.07
C ALA A 66 -5.89 15.50 9.02
N PHE A 67 -4.57 15.47 9.29
CA PHE A 67 -4.00 14.50 10.22
C PHE A 67 -4.75 14.53 11.54
N GLU A 68 -4.85 15.67 12.22
CA GLU A 68 -5.48 15.74 13.55
C GLU A 68 -6.92 15.22 13.56
N ALA A 69 -7.70 15.52 12.53
CA ALA A 69 -9.09 15.10 12.41
C ALA A 69 -9.29 13.58 12.42
N ALA A 70 -8.28 12.74 12.12
CA ALA A 70 -8.43 11.28 12.21
C ALA A 70 -8.15 10.69 13.60
N ALA A 71 -8.23 11.47 14.68
CA ALA A 71 -8.16 10.97 16.06
C ALA A 71 -9.55 10.55 16.57
N PRO A 72 -9.68 9.48 17.40
CA PRO A 72 -10.98 9.04 17.91
C PRO A 72 -11.84 10.13 18.57
N GLY A 73 -11.22 11.08 19.28
CA GLY A 73 -11.93 12.20 19.92
C GLY A 73 -12.35 13.33 18.98
N GLN A 74 -11.78 13.40 17.76
CA GLN A 74 -11.95 14.53 16.83
C GLN A 74 -12.63 14.11 15.52
N ALA A 75 -12.57 12.84 15.15
CA ALA A 75 -13.07 12.35 13.88
C ALA A 75 -14.55 12.68 13.69
N PRO A 76 -14.92 13.28 12.54
CA PRO A 76 -16.32 13.54 12.20
C PRO A 76 -17.04 12.27 11.75
N VAL A 77 -16.29 11.31 11.21
CA VAL A 77 -16.80 10.09 10.60
C VAL A 77 -15.99 8.89 11.06
N PHE A 78 -16.67 7.77 11.22
CA PHE A 78 -16.08 6.47 11.52
C PHE A 78 -16.44 5.48 10.43
N VAL A 79 -15.55 4.53 10.17
CA VAL A 79 -15.80 3.43 9.24
C VAL A 79 -15.84 2.11 10.02
N ALA A 80 -16.74 1.23 9.61
CA ALA A 80 -16.76 -0.16 10.05
C ALA A 80 -16.91 -1.11 8.86
N ARG A 81 -16.63 -2.39 9.08
CA ARG A 81 -16.79 -3.46 8.08
C ARG A 81 -18.07 -4.23 8.35
N GLY A 82 -18.70 -4.71 7.28
CA GLY A 82 -19.79 -5.67 7.36
C GLY A 82 -20.05 -6.30 6.00
N THR A 83 -21.19 -6.96 5.86
CA THR A 83 -21.61 -7.58 4.61
C THR A 83 -23.01 -7.15 4.23
N VAL A 84 -23.31 -7.13 2.93
CA VAL A 84 -24.66 -6.91 2.38
C VAL A 84 -24.98 -7.97 1.34
N GLU A 85 -26.26 -8.28 1.15
CA GLU A 85 -26.71 -9.11 0.03
C GLU A 85 -26.49 -8.40 -1.31
N THR A 86 -25.97 -9.13 -2.30
CA THR A 86 -25.57 -8.57 -3.61
C THR A 86 -26.72 -7.89 -4.35
N ASN A 87 -27.93 -8.44 -4.26
CA ASN A 87 -29.13 -7.88 -4.89
C ASN A 87 -29.65 -6.60 -4.20
N ARG A 88 -29.09 -6.21 -3.05
CA ARG A 88 -29.49 -5.00 -2.30
C ARG A 88 -28.42 -3.92 -2.29
N LEU A 89 -27.34 -4.08 -3.06
CA LEU A 89 -26.27 -3.09 -3.18
C LEU A 89 -26.79 -1.73 -3.66
N ASP A 90 -27.68 -1.72 -4.64
CA ASP A 90 -28.23 -0.47 -5.21
C ASP A 90 -29.12 0.28 -4.21
N GLU A 91 -29.72 -0.42 -3.23
CA GLU A 91 -30.52 0.20 -2.15
C GLU A 91 -29.66 1.03 -1.19
N LEU A 92 -28.34 0.86 -1.22
CA LEU A 92 -27.38 1.56 -0.36
C LEU A 92 -26.74 2.80 -1.02
N GLY A 93 -26.99 3.03 -2.32
CA GLY A 93 -26.41 4.14 -3.09
C GLY A 93 -27.05 5.51 -2.83
N ASP A 94 -28.07 5.58 -1.97
CA ASP A 94 -28.89 6.79 -1.80
C ASP A 94 -28.17 7.85 -0.94
N ARG A 95 -27.70 8.93 -1.59
CA ARG A 95 -26.87 10.02 -1.03
C ARG A 95 -27.53 10.86 0.06
N GLN A 96 -28.80 10.60 0.40
CA GLN A 96 -29.54 11.36 1.41
C GLN A 96 -29.34 10.88 2.84
N SER A 97 -28.46 9.89 3.08
CA SER A 97 -28.16 9.42 4.44
C SER A 97 -26.82 9.91 4.96
N ASP A 98 -26.74 10.07 6.28
CA ASP A 98 -25.50 10.25 7.04
C ASP A 98 -24.50 9.07 6.91
N PHE A 99 -24.87 8.02 6.16
CA PHE A 99 -24.10 6.81 5.94
C PHE A 99 -23.70 6.68 4.48
N GLY A 100 -22.45 6.29 4.23
CA GLY A 100 -21.97 5.90 2.90
C GLY A 100 -21.56 4.43 2.89
N VAL A 101 -21.89 3.71 1.82
CA VAL A 101 -21.47 2.32 1.63
C VAL A 101 -20.45 2.25 0.51
N PHE A 102 -19.35 1.58 0.80
CA PHE A 102 -18.19 1.50 -0.07
C PHE A 102 -17.76 0.04 -0.26
N ALA A 103 -17.18 -0.25 -1.42
CA ALA A 103 -16.66 -1.56 -1.71
C ALA A 103 -15.53 -1.93 -0.73
N ASP A 104 -15.47 -3.20 -0.35
CA ASP A 104 -14.30 -3.78 0.31
C ASP A 104 -13.71 -4.83 -0.64
N PRO A 105 -13.01 -4.40 -1.72
CA PRO A 105 -12.55 -5.32 -2.75
C PRO A 105 -11.45 -6.24 -2.21
N GLU A 106 -11.34 -7.41 -2.84
CA GLU A 106 -10.15 -8.22 -2.71
C GLU A 106 -8.92 -7.45 -3.21
N ILE A 107 -7.80 -7.63 -2.50
CA ILE A 107 -6.49 -7.12 -2.88
C ILE A 107 -5.50 -8.29 -2.93
N GLY A 108 -4.58 -8.23 -3.89
CA GLY A 108 -3.65 -9.32 -4.13
C GLY A 108 -2.24 -8.82 -4.44
N THR A 109 -1.26 -9.68 -4.18
CA THR A 109 0.14 -9.49 -4.55
C THR A 109 0.30 -9.41 -6.06
N PHE A 110 1.15 -8.50 -6.56
CA PHE A 110 1.45 -8.44 -7.99
C PHE A 110 2.47 -9.50 -8.44
N ILE A 111 1.99 -10.64 -8.97
CA ILE A 111 2.81 -11.80 -9.42
C ILE A 111 3.20 -11.65 -10.90
N VAL A 112 4.36 -12.19 -11.27
CA VAL A 112 4.93 -12.12 -12.63
C VAL A 112 4.41 -13.17 -13.61
N CYS A 113 4.70 -12.94 -14.89
CA CYS A 113 4.73 -14.00 -15.89
C CYS A 113 5.76 -15.09 -15.53
N PRO A 114 5.32 -16.35 -15.35
CA PRO A 114 6.23 -17.42 -15.01
C PRO A 114 7.19 -17.71 -16.18
N ASN A 115 8.42 -18.13 -15.85
CA ASN A 115 9.42 -18.75 -16.74
C ASN A 115 10.47 -17.87 -17.43
N ASN A 116 10.51 -16.56 -17.20
CA ASN A 116 11.65 -15.75 -17.66
C ASN A 116 12.79 -15.77 -16.63
N ALA A 117 14.02 -15.98 -17.11
CA ALA A 117 15.23 -15.90 -16.31
C ALA A 117 15.48 -14.48 -15.80
N PRO A 118 16.08 -14.30 -14.61
CA PRO A 118 16.45 -12.98 -14.10
C PRO A 118 17.38 -12.24 -15.06
N VAL A 119 17.20 -10.91 -15.14
CA VAL A 119 18.07 -10.01 -15.90
C VAL A 119 18.98 -9.27 -14.92
N GLY A 120 20.21 -9.75 -14.80
CA GLY A 120 21.15 -9.26 -13.78
C GLY A 120 20.78 -9.71 -12.37
N GLY A 121 21.41 -9.11 -11.37
CA GLY A 121 21.17 -9.39 -9.95
C GLY A 121 21.22 -8.14 -9.08
N THR A 122 21.19 -8.35 -7.76
CA THR A 122 21.19 -7.25 -6.77
C THR A 122 22.34 -6.26 -6.98
N ALA A 123 23.55 -6.74 -7.30
CA ALA A 123 24.69 -5.86 -7.56
C ALA A 123 24.49 -4.94 -8.77
N ASP A 124 23.74 -5.36 -9.80
CA ASP A 124 23.38 -4.49 -10.93
C ASP A 124 22.45 -3.37 -10.49
N VAL A 125 21.44 -3.70 -9.67
CA VAL A 125 20.50 -2.74 -9.09
C VAL A 125 21.23 -1.73 -8.21
N GLU A 126 22.12 -2.20 -7.33
CA GLU A 126 22.95 -1.35 -6.46
C GLU A 126 23.78 -0.34 -7.26
N ARG A 127 24.38 -0.76 -8.39
CA ARG A 127 25.13 0.13 -9.29
C ARG A 127 24.22 1.12 -9.99
N LYS A 128 23.08 0.67 -10.50
CA LYS A 128 22.12 1.53 -11.21
C LYS A 128 21.53 2.63 -10.32
N LEU A 129 21.35 2.35 -9.03
CA LEU A 129 20.84 3.30 -8.04
C LEU A 129 21.95 4.13 -7.36
N ASP A 130 23.21 3.82 -7.63
CA ASP A 130 24.38 4.40 -6.96
C ASP A 130 24.29 4.35 -5.42
N THR A 131 24.01 3.14 -4.91
CA THR A 131 23.93 2.91 -3.45
C THR A 131 25.27 3.17 -2.74
N ALA A 132 26.39 3.05 -3.46
CA ALA A 132 27.71 3.41 -2.96
C ALA A 132 27.82 4.92 -2.72
N GLY A 133 27.37 5.76 -3.67
CA GLY A 133 27.30 7.21 -3.52
C GLY A 133 26.35 7.64 -2.40
N LEU A 134 25.19 6.98 -2.27
CA LEU A 134 24.29 7.19 -1.13
C LEU A 134 24.97 6.89 0.21
N ARG A 135 25.64 5.74 0.32
CA ARG A 135 26.38 5.35 1.53
C ARG A 135 27.52 6.32 1.85
N ALA A 136 28.24 6.82 0.84
CA ALA A 136 29.29 7.81 1.01
C ALA A 136 28.76 9.13 1.61
N LYS A 137 27.50 9.46 1.35
CA LYS A 137 26.77 10.61 1.94
C LYS A 137 26.06 10.29 3.27
N GLY A 138 26.24 9.07 3.79
CA GLY A 138 25.57 8.59 5.00
C GLY A 138 24.07 8.36 4.82
N LEU A 139 23.60 8.15 3.59
CA LEU A 139 22.19 7.89 3.26
C LEU A 139 21.96 6.38 3.15
N ASP A 140 21.69 5.74 4.28
CA ASP A 140 21.64 4.27 4.40
C ASP A 140 20.35 3.75 5.06
N GLY A 141 19.38 4.63 5.32
CA GLY A 141 18.10 4.35 5.95
C GLY A 141 18.14 4.42 7.47
N LYS A 142 19.28 4.75 8.10
CA LYS A 142 19.36 4.83 9.56
C LYS A 142 18.34 5.84 10.10
N GLY A 143 17.50 5.39 11.04
CA GLY A 143 16.48 6.22 11.70
C GLY A 143 15.11 6.17 11.02
N ALA A 144 15.05 5.70 9.76
CA ALA A 144 13.79 5.47 9.06
C ALA A 144 13.14 4.15 9.50
N ALA A 145 11.82 4.17 9.63
CA ALA A 145 11.00 2.97 9.63
C ALA A 145 10.53 2.66 8.20
N LEU A 146 10.50 1.37 7.86
CA LEU A 146 10.02 0.89 6.57
C LEU A 146 8.95 -0.18 6.81
N ALA A 147 7.68 0.18 6.62
CA ALA A 147 6.56 -0.73 6.77
C ALA A 147 6.34 -1.54 5.48
N ILE A 148 6.39 -2.85 5.61
CA ILE A 148 6.10 -3.80 4.53
C ILE A 148 4.67 -4.28 4.69
N MET A 149 3.74 -3.69 3.95
CA MET A 149 2.31 -4.04 3.92
C MET A 149 2.09 -5.18 2.94
N ASP A 150 2.19 -6.43 3.40
CA ASP A 150 2.31 -7.59 2.50
C ASP A 150 1.88 -8.93 3.14
N THR A 151 2.48 -10.06 2.77
CA THR A 151 2.24 -11.40 3.31
C THR A 151 3.06 -11.71 4.57
N GLY A 152 3.75 -10.73 5.13
CA GLY A 152 4.67 -10.92 6.26
C GLY A 152 6.12 -11.21 5.84
N VAL A 153 7.06 -10.98 6.77
CA VAL A 153 8.50 -11.08 6.54
C VAL A 153 9.13 -12.29 7.24
N ASN A 154 10.11 -12.92 6.59
CA ASN A 154 10.97 -13.97 7.16
C ASN A 154 12.42 -13.48 7.34
N LEU A 155 12.82 -13.19 8.57
CA LEU A 155 14.16 -12.67 8.88
C LEU A 155 15.28 -13.70 8.73
N ALA A 156 14.98 -14.99 8.95
CA ALA A 156 15.96 -16.06 8.79
C ALA A 156 16.40 -16.15 7.33
N HIS A 157 15.45 -16.01 6.40
CA HIS A 157 15.73 -15.92 4.96
C HIS A 157 16.52 -14.66 4.61
N LEU A 158 16.10 -13.47 5.08
CA LEU A 158 16.89 -12.25 4.83
C LEU A 158 18.35 -12.38 5.32
N LYS A 159 18.55 -13.01 6.48
CA LYS A 159 19.88 -13.30 7.03
C LYS A 159 20.67 -14.27 6.16
N SER A 160 20.03 -15.33 5.65
CA SER A 160 20.70 -16.30 4.76
C SER A 160 21.12 -15.67 3.44
N ARG A 161 20.45 -14.59 3.01
CA ARG A 161 20.82 -13.74 1.87
C ARG A 161 21.87 -12.66 2.20
N GLY A 162 22.48 -12.71 3.37
CA GLY A 162 23.56 -11.80 3.78
C GLY A 162 23.10 -10.42 4.25
N LEU A 163 21.80 -10.17 4.39
CA LEU A 163 21.30 -8.89 4.86
C LEU A 163 21.42 -8.74 6.37
N LYS A 164 21.94 -7.58 6.80
CA LYS A 164 21.85 -7.11 8.18
C LYS A 164 20.60 -6.26 8.30
N HIS A 165 19.58 -6.78 8.97
CA HIS A 165 18.29 -6.11 9.08
C HIS A 165 18.01 -5.71 10.53
N LYS A 166 17.11 -4.73 10.69
CA LYS A 166 16.45 -4.42 11.96
C LYS A 166 14.97 -4.63 11.77
N LEU A 167 14.31 -5.19 12.79
CA LEU A 167 12.87 -5.32 12.83
C LEU A 167 12.37 -4.72 14.15
N SER A 168 11.29 -3.95 14.10
CA SER A 168 10.64 -3.46 15.30
C SER A 168 9.36 -4.24 15.60
N ARG A 169 9.44 -5.17 16.56
CA ARG A 169 8.27 -5.91 17.06
C ARG A 169 7.22 -5.01 17.72
N ARG A 170 7.61 -3.82 18.18
CA ARG A 170 6.73 -2.84 18.85
C ARG A 170 5.78 -2.11 17.91
N TYR A 171 6.18 -1.88 16.66
CA TYR A 171 5.43 -1.01 15.74
C TYR A 171 4.98 -1.72 14.46
N GLY A 172 5.28 -3.01 14.30
CA GLY A 172 4.51 -3.86 13.39
C GLY A 172 3.15 -4.23 13.99
N TRP A 173 2.31 -4.87 13.19
CA TRP A 173 0.97 -5.32 13.57
C TRP A 173 0.48 -6.41 12.62
N ALA A 174 -0.37 -7.31 13.10
CA ALA A 174 -1.06 -8.31 12.28
C ALA A 174 -2.59 -8.16 12.42
N PRO A 175 -3.35 -8.50 11.37
CA PRO A 175 -4.80 -8.50 11.42
C PRO A 175 -5.35 -9.47 12.48
N PRO A 176 -6.57 -9.20 13.02
CA PRO A 176 -7.23 -10.11 13.94
C PRO A 176 -7.31 -11.54 13.37
N GLY A 177 -7.11 -12.54 14.22
CA GLY A 177 -7.13 -13.95 13.83
C GLY A 177 -5.80 -14.47 13.26
N LEU A 178 -4.87 -13.60 12.85
CA LEU A 178 -3.54 -14.02 12.43
C LEU A 178 -2.56 -14.01 13.64
N PRO A 179 -1.83 -15.12 13.91
CA PRO A 179 -0.79 -15.12 14.92
C PRO A 179 0.26 -14.01 14.69
N TRP A 180 0.54 -13.23 15.75
CA TRP A 180 1.54 -12.18 15.68
C TRP A 180 2.97 -12.73 15.85
N THR A 181 3.57 -13.11 14.72
CA THR A 181 4.92 -13.69 14.65
C THR A 181 5.85 -12.86 13.76
N PRO A 182 6.10 -11.58 14.09
CA PRO A 182 6.82 -10.67 13.20
C PRO A 182 8.22 -11.17 12.90
N GLY A 183 8.57 -11.21 11.63
CA GLY A 183 9.84 -11.72 11.15
C GLY A 183 9.95 -13.23 11.05
N ALA A 184 8.89 -13.98 11.37
CA ALA A 184 8.84 -15.44 11.34
C ALA A 184 7.69 -15.99 10.46
N TYR A 185 7.16 -15.18 9.55
CA TYR A 185 6.20 -15.64 8.54
C TYR A 185 6.88 -16.53 7.49
N ALA A 186 6.10 -17.19 6.64
CA ALA A 186 6.63 -18.00 5.55
C ALA A 186 7.49 -17.15 4.59
N VAL A 187 8.50 -17.77 3.99
CA VAL A 187 9.27 -17.14 2.91
C VAL A 187 8.33 -16.97 1.71
N GLY A 188 8.22 -15.73 1.23
CA GLY A 188 7.28 -15.39 0.18
C GLY A 188 7.34 -13.91 -0.21
N HIS A 189 6.23 -13.39 -0.73
CA HIS A 189 6.14 -12.07 -1.34
C HIS A 189 6.58 -10.92 -0.41
N GLY A 190 6.15 -10.92 0.86
CA GLY A 190 6.58 -9.90 1.82
C GLY A 190 8.07 -9.98 2.18
N THR A 191 8.64 -11.20 2.16
CA THR A 191 10.09 -11.38 2.36
C THR A 191 10.89 -10.86 1.19
N MET A 192 10.42 -11.08 -0.05
CA MET A 192 11.00 -10.46 -1.25
C MET A 192 10.98 -8.93 -1.13
N CYS A 193 9.82 -8.35 -0.81
CA CYS A 193 9.70 -6.89 -0.68
C CYS A 193 10.63 -6.31 0.39
N ALA A 194 10.77 -7.01 1.52
CA ALA A 194 11.71 -6.60 2.57
C ALA A 194 13.17 -6.67 2.12
N TYR A 195 13.55 -7.70 1.36
CA TYR A 195 14.88 -7.81 0.77
C TYR A 195 15.17 -6.64 -0.18
N ASP A 196 14.26 -6.39 -1.12
CA ASP A 196 14.37 -5.38 -2.16
C ASP A 196 14.50 -3.96 -1.60
N ALA A 197 13.74 -3.65 -0.55
CA ALA A 197 13.82 -2.37 0.13
C ALA A 197 15.16 -2.13 0.84
N LEU A 198 15.77 -3.20 1.36
CA LEU A 198 17.05 -3.12 2.06
C LEU A 198 18.25 -2.97 1.11
N ILE A 199 18.08 -3.08 -0.21
CA ILE A 199 19.14 -2.83 -1.20
C ILE A 199 19.68 -1.40 -1.06
N ALA A 200 18.79 -0.40 -1.05
CA ALA A 200 19.19 1.01 -0.94
C ALA A 200 19.20 1.51 0.52
N ALA A 201 18.40 0.92 1.41
CA ALA A 201 18.29 1.34 2.81
C ALA A 201 18.66 0.22 3.81
N PRO A 202 19.90 -0.28 3.80
CA PRO A 202 20.30 -1.44 4.59
C PRO A 202 20.23 -1.24 6.11
N ARG A 203 20.02 -0.02 6.62
CA ARG A 203 19.90 0.28 8.06
C ARG A 203 18.52 0.79 8.47
N ALA A 204 17.56 0.79 7.56
CA ALA A 204 16.17 1.01 7.91
C ALA A 204 15.68 -0.05 8.89
N THR A 205 14.70 0.33 9.71
CA THR A 205 14.03 -0.62 10.61
C THR A 205 12.73 -1.08 9.96
N LEU A 206 12.66 -2.37 9.62
CA LEU A 206 11.46 -2.98 9.09
C LEU A 206 10.33 -2.96 10.14
N LEU A 207 9.13 -2.66 9.68
CA LEU A 207 7.88 -2.92 10.38
C LEU A 207 7.10 -3.96 9.56
N ASP A 208 6.72 -5.06 10.20
CA ASP A 208 6.08 -6.20 9.55
C ASP A 208 4.55 -6.06 9.65
N PHE A 209 3.88 -6.05 8.49
CA PHE A 209 2.42 -5.90 8.36
C PHE A 209 1.85 -6.96 7.40
N PRO A 210 1.58 -8.20 7.89
CA PRO A 210 1.04 -9.31 7.11
C PRO A 210 -0.47 -9.14 6.79
N ILE A 211 -0.84 -8.14 6.01
CA ILE A 211 -2.24 -7.81 5.68
C ILE A 211 -2.87 -8.69 4.59
N LEU A 212 -2.08 -9.50 3.89
CA LEU A 212 -2.55 -10.36 2.79
C LEU A 212 -2.80 -11.81 3.24
N HIS A 213 -3.52 -11.97 4.35
CA HIS A 213 -3.89 -13.27 4.97
C HIS A 213 -5.36 -13.30 5.43
N SER A 214 -6.24 -12.56 4.76
CA SER A 214 -7.60 -12.40 5.25
C SER A 214 -8.38 -13.72 5.23
N THR A 215 -9.11 -14.00 6.30
CA THR A 215 -10.10 -15.09 6.37
C THR A 215 -11.53 -14.55 6.37
N THR A 216 -11.72 -13.31 5.93
CA THR A 216 -13.01 -12.59 5.98
C THR A 216 -14.07 -13.30 5.11
N PRO A 217 -15.32 -13.48 5.59
CA PRO A 217 -16.39 -14.09 4.81
C PRO A 217 -16.62 -13.38 3.46
N GLY A 218 -16.79 -14.16 2.40
CA GLY A 218 -17.00 -13.65 1.04
C GLY A 218 -15.74 -13.59 0.17
N GLY A 219 -14.57 -13.98 0.68
CA GLY A 219 -13.32 -14.09 -0.09
C GLY A 219 -12.72 -15.49 -0.16
N SER A 220 -11.63 -15.62 -0.91
CA SER A 220 -10.83 -16.85 -0.97
C SER A 220 -9.77 -16.92 0.15
N VAL A 221 -9.28 -18.13 0.49
CA VAL A 221 -8.27 -18.40 1.54
C VAL A 221 -6.93 -17.66 1.31
N MET A 222 -6.70 -17.12 0.11
CA MET A 222 -5.47 -16.42 -0.28
C MET A 222 -5.67 -14.93 -0.58
N SER A 223 -6.86 -14.38 -0.38
CA SER A 223 -7.16 -12.97 -0.66
C SER A 223 -6.87 -12.10 0.57
N GLY A 224 -6.26 -10.93 0.38
CA GLY A 224 -6.37 -9.82 1.34
C GLY A 224 -7.66 -9.05 1.07
N PHE A 225 -8.22 -8.40 2.08
CA PHE A 225 -9.30 -7.42 1.88
C PHE A 225 -8.78 -6.02 2.14
N LEU A 226 -9.33 -5.04 1.42
CA LEU A 226 -8.96 -3.63 1.57
C LEU A 226 -9.18 -3.13 3.01
N SER A 227 -10.15 -3.70 3.72
CA SER A 227 -10.43 -3.46 5.13
C SER A 227 -9.28 -3.83 6.07
N ASP A 228 -8.50 -4.87 5.78
CA ASP A 228 -7.33 -5.24 6.58
C ASP A 228 -6.17 -4.25 6.36
N ALA A 229 -6.03 -3.75 5.12
CA ALA A 229 -5.11 -2.65 4.82
C ALA A 229 -5.54 -1.35 5.55
N LEU A 230 -6.84 -1.06 5.57
CA LEU A 230 -7.42 0.08 6.28
C LEU A 230 -7.15 0.01 7.79
N LEU A 231 -7.28 -1.18 8.40
CA LEU A 231 -6.91 -1.42 9.80
C LEU A 231 -5.42 -1.16 10.04
N ALA A 232 -4.53 -1.67 9.18
CA ALA A 232 -3.09 -1.46 9.30
C ALA A 232 -2.70 0.03 9.20
N TYR A 233 -3.35 0.78 8.31
CA TYR A 233 -3.13 2.22 8.16
C TYR A 233 -3.65 2.99 9.39
N SER A 234 -4.81 2.60 9.93
CA SER A 234 -5.34 3.17 11.17
C SER A 234 -4.44 2.86 12.37
N TYR A 235 -3.89 1.65 12.43
CA TYR A 235 -2.90 1.28 13.43
C TYR A 235 -1.67 2.18 13.34
N LEU A 236 -1.07 2.34 12.16
CA LEU A 236 0.07 3.24 11.96
C LEU A 236 -0.24 4.67 12.41
N LEU A 237 -1.40 5.19 12.00
CA LEU A 237 -1.86 6.51 12.38
C LEU A 237 -1.92 6.67 13.91
N SER A 238 -2.45 5.65 14.61
CA SER A 238 -2.50 5.66 16.08
C SER A 238 -1.11 5.66 16.72
N ARG A 239 -0.12 5.01 16.09
CA ARG A 239 1.24 4.87 16.63
C ARG A 239 2.08 6.13 16.40
N ILE A 240 2.04 6.71 15.21
CA ILE A 240 2.87 7.88 14.85
C ILE A 240 2.48 9.15 15.65
N ARG A 241 1.26 9.20 16.18
CA ARG A 241 0.79 10.28 17.07
C ARG A 241 1.41 10.27 18.46
N THR A 242 1.96 9.14 18.88
CA THR A 242 2.41 8.99 20.26
C THR A 242 3.83 9.51 20.43
N ALA A 243 4.13 10.11 21.59
CA ALA A 243 5.51 10.46 21.97
C ALA A 243 6.44 9.23 22.04
N ALA A 244 5.88 8.03 22.06
CA ALA A 244 6.62 6.79 21.97
C ALA A 244 7.18 6.54 20.56
N TRP A 245 6.67 7.16 19.49
CA TRP A 245 7.20 7.00 18.15
C TRP A 245 8.65 7.52 18.08
N ARG A 246 9.59 6.68 17.64
CA ARG A 246 11.03 6.96 17.73
C ARG A 246 11.74 7.07 16.38
N PHE A 247 11.01 6.94 15.28
CA PHE A 247 11.59 7.00 13.95
C PHE A 247 11.47 8.41 13.40
N SER A 248 12.53 8.89 12.73
CA SER A 248 12.56 10.22 12.13
C SER A 248 11.72 10.32 10.86
N SER A 249 11.37 9.17 10.27
CA SER A 249 10.53 9.05 9.09
C SER A 249 9.85 7.68 9.05
N LEU A 250 8.77 7.59 8.27
CA LEU A 250 8.08 6.34 7.95
C LEU A 250 7.90 6.26 6.44
N VAL A 251 8.34 5.15 5.87
CA VAL A 251 8.10 4.78 4.48
C VAL A 251 7.20 3.55 4.45
N VAL A 252 6.10 3.59 3.70
CA VAL A 252 5.13 2.50 3.59
C VAL A 252 5.18 1.93 2.19
N ASN A 253 5.58 0.66 2.08
CA ASN A 253 5.61 -0.08 0.83
C ASN A 253 4.33 -0.91 0.65
N ASN A 254 3.63 -0.70 -0.47
CA ASN A 254 2.43 -1.45 -0.84
C ASN A 254 2.64 -2.14 -2.20
N SER A 255 3.00 -3.42 -2.16
CA SER A 255 3.26 -4.25 -3.34
C SER A 255 2.02 -5.07 -3.74
N TRP A 256 0.85 -4.47 -3.63
CA TRP A 256 -0.45 -5.11 -3.87
C TRP A 256 -1.42 -4.12 -4.51
N GLY A 257 -2.54 -4.64 -5.00
CA GLY A 257 -3.64 -3.84 -5.51
C GLY A 257 -4.80 -4.70 -5.97
N MET A 258 -5.78 -4.03 -6.57
CA MET A 258 -6.92 -4.70 -7.20
C MET A 258 -6.59 -5.03 -8.66
N TYR A 259 -6.84 -6.27 -9.07
CA TYR A 259 -6.49 -6.75 -10.40
C TYR A 259 -7.54 -6.45 -11.47
N HIS A 260 -8.81 -6.50 -11.09
CA HIS A 260 -9.90 -6.43 -12.04
C HIS A 260 -11.08 -5.66 -11.45
N PRO A 261 -11.76 -4.80 -12.25
CA PRO A 261 -12.92 -4.04 -11.81
C PRO A 261 -14.08 -4.88 -11.27
N SER A 262 -14.17 -6.17 -11.64
CA SER A 262 -15.21 -7.06 -11.12
C SER A 262 -15.05 -7.43 -9.64
N TRP A 263 -13.94 -7.04 -9.00
CA TRP A 263 -13.73 -7.21 -7.56
C TRP A 263 -14.29 -6.03 -6.76
N ASP A 264 -14.78 -5.00 -7.45
CA ASP A 264 -15.29 -3.75 -6.92
C ASP A 264 -16.80 -3.63 -7.16
N PHE A 265 -17.40 -2.54 -6.68
CA PHE A 265 -18.73 -2.14 -7.13
C PHE A 265 -18.75 -1.73 -8.61
N PRO A 266 -19.92 -1.84 -9.27
CA PRO A 266 -20.07 -1.46 -10.68
C PRO A 266 -19.63 -0.03 -10.97
N ALA A 267 -19.15 0.21 -12.19
CA ALA A 267 -18.77 1.54 -12.64
C ALA A 267 -19.93 2.55 -12.47
N GLY A 268 -19.63 3.73 -11.95
CA GLY A 268 -20.63 4.77 -11.63
C GLY A 268 -21.23 4.67 -10.23
N HIS A 269 -21.04 3.55 -9.51
CA HIS A 269 -21.51 3.43 -8.14
C HIS A 269 -20.71 4.38 -7.20
N PRO A 270 -21.36 5.17 -6.33
CA PRO A 270 -20.69 6.19 -5.50
C PRO A 270 -19.72 5.60 -4.46
N GLY A 271 -19.89 4.33 -4.11
CA GLY A 271 -19.05 3.57 -3.20
C GLY A 271 -17.90 2.79 -3.83
N ARG A 272 -17.75 2.85 -5.17
CA ARG A 272 -16.68 2.15 -5.90
C ARG A 272 -15.31 2.56 -5.38
N TYR A 273 -14.33 1.66 -5.33
CA TYR A 273 -12.98 1.95 -4.85
C TYR A 273 -12.05 2.47 -5.96
N ALA A 274 -12.12 1.85 -7.14
CA ALA A 274 -11.16 2.01 -8.22
C ALA A 274 -10.94 3.46 -8.65
N ASP A 275 -12.00 4.27 -8.68
CA ASP A 275 -12.02 5.62 -9.25
C ASP A 275 -12.53 6.69 -8.27
N ASN A 276 -12.61 6.37 -6.98
CA ASN A 276 -13.22 7.23 -5.99
C ASN A 276 -12.21 7.79 -4.99
N PRO A 277 -11.80 9.06 -5.12
CA PRO A 277 -10.87 9.67 -4.15
C PRO A 277 -11.47 9.75 -2.73
N ASN A 278 -12.80 9.68 -2.59
CA ASN A 278 -13.50 9.77 -1.31
C ASN A 278 -13.75 8.39 -0.66
N HIS A 279 -13.24 7.31 -1.25
CA HIS A 279 -13.29 5.99 -0.63
C HIS A 279 -12.55 6.01 0.73
N PRO A 280 -13.06 5.40 1.82
CA PRO A 280 -12.44 5.44 3.15
C PRO A 280 -10.95 5.07 3.17
N PHE A 281 -10.56 4.09 2.34
CA PHE A 281 -9.15 3.74 2.20
C PHE A 281 -8.30 4.85 1.55
N ASN A 282 -8.80 5.53 0.51
CA ASN A 282 -8.10 6.66 -0.11
C ASN A 282 -8.01 7.86 0.86
N LEU A 283 -9.06 8.10 1.66
CA LEU A 283 -9.04 9.13 2.70
C LEU A 283 -7.96 8.89 3.76
N ILE A 284 -7.79 7.65 4.24
CA ILE A 284 -6.73 7.36 5.23
C ILE A 284 -5.33 7.40 4.62
N VAL A 285 -5.18 7.02 3.34
CA VAL A 285 -3.92 7.17 2.58
C VAL A 285 -3.53 8.65 2.53
N GLY A 286 -4.43 9.54 2.09
CA GLY A 286 -4.18 10.98 2.07
C GLY A 286 -3.95 11.59 3.47
N THR A 287 -4.57 11.03 4.51
CA THR A 287 -4.36 11.43 5.90
C THR A 287 -2.95 11.09 6.40
N LEU A 288 -2.46 9.87 6.15
CA LEU A 288 -1.10 9.48 6.52
C LEU A 288 -0.04 10.26 5.72
N ALA A 289 -0.28 10.49 4.42
CA ALA A 289 0.63 11.29 3.60
C ALA A 289 0.79 12.71 4.18
N ARG A 290 -0.32 13.35 4.58
CA ARG A 290 -0.30 14.67 5.26
C ARG A 290 0.35 14.63 6.64
N ALA A 291 0.42 13.46 7.28
CA ALA A 291 1.18 13.25 8.51
C ALA A 291 2.71 13.14 8.28
N GLY A 292 3.18 13.29 7.04
CA GLY A 292 4.60 13.19 6.69
C GLY A 292 5.08 11.78 6.39
N VAL A 293 4.16 10.83 6.16
CA VAL A 293 4.50 9.45 5.78
C VAL A 293 4.71 9.36 4.28
N ASP A 294 5.82 8.77 3.85
CA ASP A 294 6.06 8.51 2.43
C ASP A 294 5.38 7.19 2.04
N ILE A 295 4.38 7.24 1.16
CA ILE A 295 3.59 6.08 0.76
C ILE A 295 3.90 5.73 -0.70
N LEU A 296 4.26 4.48 -0.95
CA LEU A 296 4.59 3.97 -2.28
C LEU A 296 3.69 2.80 -2.64
N PHE A 297 3.26 2.75 -3.91
CA PHE A 297 2.44 1.67 -4.46
C PHE A 297 3.05 1.11 -5.74
N ALA A 298 3.00 -0.21 -5.89
CA ALA A 298 3.25 -0.86 -7.18
C ALA A 298 2.16 -0.46 -8.20
N ALA A 299 2.53 -0.19 -9.46
CA ALA A 299 1.56 0.18 -10.49
C ALA A 299 0.59 -0.97 -10.85
N GLY A 300 1.03 -2.21 -10.67
CA GLY A 300 0.28 -3.40 -11.06
C GLY A 300 0.98 -4.24 -12.11
N ASN A 301 0.46 -5.44 -12.36
CA ASN A 301 1.04 -6.40 -13.32
C ASN A 301 0.10 -6.70 -14.51
N CYS A 302 -0.71 -5.72 -14.91
CA CYS A 302 -1.61 -5.83 -16.05
C CYS A 302 -1.07 -5.13 -17.30
N GLY A 303 0.24 -5.27 -17.55
CA GLY A 303 0.91 -4.68 -18.71
C GLY A 303 0.58 -5.39 -20.03
N ALA A 304 0.48 -4.63 -21.12
CA ALA A 304 -0.05 -5.11 -22.39
C ALA A 304 0.72 -6.29 -23.02
N ASN A 305 2.01 -6.43 -22.73
CA ASN A 305 2.83 -7.47 -23.33
C ASN A 305 2.78 -8.80 -22.56
N CYS A 306 2.41 -8.78 -21.28
CA CYS A 306 2.41 -9.96 -20.44
C CYS A 306 1.51 -9.76 -19.21
N PRO A 307 0.19 -9.61 -19.37
CA PRO A 307 -0.70 -9.37 -18.24
C PRO A 307 -0.82 -10.62 -17.37
N ASP A 308 -0.90 -10.42 -16.05
CA ASP A 308 -1.29 -11.47 -15.11
C ASP A 308 -2.69 -12.02 -15.48
N GLY A 309 -2.92 -13.32 -15.31
CA GLY A 309 -4.19 -13.96 -15.64
C GLY A 309 -5.38 -13.37 -14.88
N ARG A 310 -5.17 -12.84 -13.67
CA ARG A 310 -6.21 -12.17 -12.88
C ARG A 310 -6.68 -10.86 -13.49
N CYS A 311 -5.91 -10.26 -14.40
CA CYS A 311 -6.32 -9.08 -15.17
C CYS A 311 -7.39 -9.42 -16.21
N GLN A 312 -7.60 -10.69 -16.56
CA GLN A 312 -8.62 -11.14 -17.52
C GLN A 312 -8.54 -10.43 -18.89
N GLY A 313 -7.32 -10.12 -19.34
CA GLY A 313 -7.07 -9.41 -20.60
C GLY A 313 -7.22 -7.88 -20.52
N LEU A 314 -7.63 -7.32 -19.38
CA LEU A 314 -7.65 -5.88 -19.16
C LEU A 314 -6.22 -5.35 -18.99
N VAL A 315 -5.82 -4.41 -19.85
CA VAL A 315 -4.45 -3.86 -19.90
C VAL A 315 -4.39 -2.34 -19.91
N THR A 316 -5.53 -1.67 -19.96
CA THR A 316 -5.65 -0.20 -19.95
C THR A 316 -6.31 0.27 -18.67
N ASN A 317 -5.90 1.45 -18.17
CA ASN A 317 -6.44 2.04 -16.93
C ASN A 317 -6.40 1.08 -15.73
N THR A 318 -5.35 0.26 -15.64
CA THR A 318 -5.21 -0.80 -14.63
C THR A 318 -4.56 -0.32 -13.33
N ILE A 319 -4.09 0.93 -13.31
CA ILE A 319 -3.64 1.61 -12.09
C ILE A 319 -4.88 2.26 -11.47
N THR A 320 -5.38 1.65 -10.40
CA THR A 320 -6.68 1.99 -9.78
C THR A 320 -6.57 2.17 -8.27
N GLY A 321 -7.58 2.80 -7.66
CA GLY A 321 -7.69 2.99 -6.21
C GLY A 321 -6.48 3.73 -5.64
N ALA A 322 -5.95 3.25 -4.52
CA ALA A 322 -4.79 3.84 -3.87
C ALA A 322 -3.53 3.84 -4.76
N ASN A 323 -3.40 2.89 -5.69
CA ASN A 323 -2.30 2.85 -6.64
C ASN A 323 -2.33 4.06 -7.60
N ALA A 324 -3.51 4.67 -7.80
CA ALA A 324 -3.70 5.88 -8.59
C ALA A 324 -3.84 7.16 -7.74
N HIS A 325 -3.57 7.09 -6.43
CA HIS A 325 -3.78 8.20 -5.51
C HIS A 325 -2.77 9.35 -5.73
N PRO A 326 -3.18 10.63 -5.65
CA PRO A 326 -2.28 11.78 -5.87
C PRO A 326 -1.14 11.87 -4.86
N ASP A 327 -1.40 11.50 -3.60
CA ASP A 327 -0.44 11.62 -2.50
C ASP A 327 0.56 10.45 -2.39
N VAL A 328 0.51 9.45 -3.29
CA VAL A 328 1.44 8.32 -3.29
C VAL A 328 2.40 8.39 -4.47
N LEU A 329 3.57 7.77 -4.34
CA LEU A 329 4.46 7.51 -5.47
C LEU A 329 4.15 6.13 -6.05
N THR A 330 3.76 6.07 -7.32
CA THR A 330 3.36 4.84 -8.00
C THR A 330 4.46 4.35 -8.95
N LEU A 331 4.85 3.09 -8.82
CA LEU A 331 6.04 2.53 -9.46
C LEU A 331 5.70 1.54 -10.57
N ALA A 332 6.10 1.88 -11.80
CA ALA A 332 6.29 0.88 -12.86
C ALA A 332 7.61 0.12 -12.70
N GLY A 333 7.78 -0.95 -13.47
CA GLY A 333 8.94 -1.83 -13.43
C GLY A 333 9.78 -1.81 -14.70
N CYS A 334 11.11 -1.81 -14.55
CA CYS A 334 12.06 -2.11 -15.61
C CYS A 334 13.13 -3.12 -15.17
N ASP A 335 13.73 -3.83 -16.13
CA ASP A 335 14.88 -4.70 -15.89
C ASP A 335 16.17 -3.88 -15.64
N THR A 336 17.26 -4.56 -15.29
CA THR A 336 18.58 -3.93 -15.07
C THR A 336 19.23 -3.38 -16.35
N LYS A 337 18.63 -3.63 -17.52
CA LYS A 337 18.98 -3.00 -18.80
C LYS A 337 18.14 -1.76 -19.08
N ASP A 338 17.41 -1.27 -18.07
CA ASP A 338 16.52 -0.12 -18.13
C ASP A 338 15.36 -0.27 -19.13
N ARG A 339 14.93 -1.51 -19.42
CA ARG A 339 13.80 -1.80 -20.31
C ARG A 339 12.56 -2.13 -19.48
N ARG A 340 11.43 -1.49 -19.79
CA ARG A 340 10.13 -1.80 -19.18
C ARG A 340 9.85 -3.29 -19.30
N VAL A 341 9.50 -3.92 -18.18
CA VAL A 341 9.11 -5.34 -18.17
C VAL A 341 7.67 -5.48 -18.65
N GLY A 342 7.40 -6.50 -19.47
CA GLY A 342 6.14 -6.62 -20.20
C GLY A 342 4.88 -6.63 -19.34
N TYR A 343 4.98 -7.20 -18.12
CA TYR A 343 3.87 -7.26 -17.17
C TYR A 343 3.60 -5.94 -16.44
N SER A 344 4.52 -4.98 -16.40
CA SER A 344 4.30 -3.75 -15.63
C SER A 344 3.05 -3.03 -16.15
N SER A 345 2.11 -2.65 -15.28
CA SER A 345 1.00 -1.81 -15.70
C SER A 345 1.51 -0.49 -16.28
N GLN A 346 0.75 0.04 -17.24
CA GLN A 346 1.06 1.25 -17.99
C GLN A 346 -0.02 2.31 -17.72
N GLY A 347 0.35 3.56 -17.89
CA GLY A 347 -0.55 4.68 -17.77
C GLY A 347 -1.54 4.82 -18.93
N PRO A 348 -2.46 5.78 -18.83
CA PRO A 348 -2.69 6.64 -17.67
C PRO A 348 -3.31 5.88 -16.48
N GLY A 349 -3.34 6.53 -15.32
CA GLY A 349 -4.20 6.10 -14.21
C GLY A 349 -5.68 6.12 -14.60
N ILE A 350 -6.51 5.38 -13.86
CA ILE A 350 -7.95 5.36 -14.11
C ILE A 350 -8.58 6.76 -13.97
N ALA A 351 -9.56 7.05 -14.83
CA ALA A 351 -10.34 8.28 -14.74
C ALA A 351 -10.98 8.44 -13.36
N GLY A 352 -11.07 9.67 -12.85
CA GLY A 352 -11.52 9.97 -11.48
C GLY A 352 -10.40 10.02 -10.44
N MET A 353 -9.23 9.43 -10.76
CA MET A 353 -8.01 9.49 -9.96
C MET A 353 -6.92 10.30 -10.69
N SER A 354 -5.66 10.24 -10.21
CA SER A 354 -4.56 10.96 -10.86
C SER A 354 -4.23 10.35 -12.23
N PRO A 355 -4.22 11.16 -13.32
CA PRO A 355 -3.99 10.64 -14.68
C PRO A 355 -2.53 10.25 -14.93
N ASP A 356 -1.58 11.00 -14.37
CA ASP A 356 -0.14 10.84 -14.62
C ASP A 356 0.47 9.75 -13.73
N LYS A 357 -0.04 8.52 -13.90
CA LYS A 357 0.42 7.31 -13.22
C LYS A 357 0.83 6.26 -14.26
N PRO A 358 1.94 5.51 -14.09
CA PRO A 358 2.86 5.52 -12.94
C PRO A 358 3.63 6.86 -12.83
N ASP A 359 4.10 7.20 -11.64
CA ASP A 359 4.89 8.43 -11.43
C ASP A 359 6.30 8.28 -12.00
N VAL A 360 6.94 7.17 -11.64
CA VAL A 360 8.32 6.80 -12.02
C VAL A 360 8.43 5.28 -12.13
N THR A 361 9.58 4.81 -12.60
CA THR A 361 9.92 3.40 -12.70
C THR A 361 11.06 3.02 -11.76
N ALA A 362 11.04 1.81 -11.23
CA ALA A 362 12.14 1.21 -10.50
C ALA A 362 12.51 -0.19 -11.02
N TYR A 363 13.59 -0.75 -10.47
CA TYR A 363 14.15 -2.02 -10.94
C TYR A 363 13.36 -3.23 -10.44
N THR A 364 13.18 -4.19 -11.33
CA THR A 364 12.54 -5.48 -11.07
C THR A 364 13.15 -6.53 -12.00
N HIS A 365 12.72 -7.79 -11.86
CA HIS A 365 13.11 -8.91 -12.69
C HIS A 365 14.62 -9.22 -12.66
N PHE A 366 15.22 -9.20 -11.47
CA PHE A 366 16.63 -9.51 -11.23
C PHE A 366 16.78 -10.64 -10.22
N LEU A 367 17.95 -11.28 -10.17
CA LEU A 367 18.26 -12.28 -9.16
C LEU A 367 18.58 -11.61 -7.83
N GLY A 368 17.70 -11.78 -6.83
CA GLY A 368 17.80 -11.10 -5.55
C GLY A 368 17.57 -12.04 -4.36
N SER A 369 16.41 -11.89 -3.75
CA SER A 369 15.97 -12.54 -2.52
C SER A 369 15.89 -14.05 -2.66
N GLU A 370 15.59 -14.57 -3.86
CA GLU A 370 15.27 -15.98 -4.10
C GLU A 370 14.11 -16.48 -3.22
N ALA A 371 13.20 -15.60 -2.80
CA ALA A 371 12.05 -15.95 -1.96
C ALA A 371 11.08 -16.93 -2.65
N TYR A 372 11.10 -16.98 -3.98
CA TYR A 372 10.34 -17.96 -4.78
C TYR A 372 11.16 -19.20 -5.20
N GLY A 373 12.32 -19.38 -4.58
CA GLY A 373 13.22 -20.51 -4.80
C GLY A 373 14.50 -20.14 -5.54
N PRO A 374 15.51 -21.02 -5.52
CA PRO A 374 16.81 -20.76 -6.14
C PRO A 374 16.73 -20.45 -7.63
N GLY A 375 17.50 -19.47 -8.08
CA GLY A 375 17.58 -19.00 -9.47
C GLY A 375 16.35 -18.22 -9.96
N ARG A 376 15.32 -18.05 -9.12
CA ARG A 376 14.12 -17.31 -9.48
C ARG A 376 14.33 -15.81 -9.29
N ALA A 377 13.90 -15.04 -10.29
CA ALA A 377 13.92 -13.59 -10.22
C ALA A 377 12.98 -13.08 -9.14
N ASP A 378 13.41 -12.03 -8.44
CA ASP A 378 12.49 -11.09 -7.81
C ASP A 378 11.85 -10.29 -8.94
N GLY A 379 10.53 -10.26 -8.99
CA GLY A 379 9.81 -9.75 -10.14
C GLY A 379 8.44 -9.19 -9.80
N GLY A 380 7.90 -8.41 -10.73
CA GLY A 380 6.63 -7.70 -10.57
C GLY A 380 6.92 -6.23 -10.31
N THR A 381 5.92 -5.38 -10.52
CA THR A 381 5.96 -4.03 -9.93
C THR A 381 6.04 -4.11 -8.39
N SER A 382 5.66 -5.24 -7.80
CA SER A 382 5.93 -5.64 -6.42
C SER A 382 7.39 -5.67 -5.98
N THR A 383 8.35 -5.80 -6.90
CA THR A 383 9.80 -5.67 -6.62
C THR A 383 10.27 -4.23 -6.88
N ALA A 384 9.72 -3.57 -7.91
CA ALA A 384 10.05 -2.18 -8.19
C ALA A 384 9.63 -1.22 -7.06
N CYS A 385 8.44 -1.40 -6.49
CA CYS A 385 7.92 -0.62 -5.38
C CYS A 385 8.87 -0.61 -4.16
N PRO A 386 9.30 -1.76 -3.60
CA PRO A 386 10.18 -1.79 -2.46
C PRO A 386 11.60 -1.31 -2.80
N VAL A 387 12.12 -1.56 -4.00
CA VAL A 387 13.38 -0.95 -4.45
C VAL A 387 13.31 0.58 -4.34
N ALA A 388 12.22 1.20 -4.82
CA ALA A 388 12.00 2.64 -4.68
C ALA A 388 11.76 3.07 -3.22
N ALA A 389 11.04 2.28 -2.42
CA ALA A 389 10.83 2.55 -1.01
C ALA A 389 12.15 2.58 -0.23
N GLY A 390 13.09 1.70 -0.58
CA GLY A 390 14.46 1.72 -0.10
C GLY A 390 15.19 3.02 -0.45
N CYS A 391 15.08 3.49 -1.70
CA CYS A 391 15.63 4.78 -2.11
C CYS A 391 15.08 5.94 -1.28
N VAL A 392 13.77 5.98 -1.05
CA VAL A 392 13.11 7.00 -0.22
C VAL A 392 13.60 6.91 1.23
N ALA A 393 13.64 5.71 1.82
CA ALA A 393 14.14 5.51 3.18
C ALA A 393 15.61 5.94 3.34
N ALA A 394 16.45 5.67 2.34
CA ALA A 394 17.85 6.12 2.32
C ALA A 394 17.94 7.66 2.35
N LEU A 395 17.17 8.35 1.51
CA LEU A 395 17.09 9.82 1.50
C LEU A 395 16.60 10.37 2.85
N ARG A 396 15.62 9.71 3.45
CA ARG A 396 15.08 10.06 4.78
C ARG A 396 16.05 9.90 5.95
N THR A 397 17.26 9.35 5.72
CA THR A 397 18.32 9.37 6.73
C THR A 397 18.69 10.80 7.13
N ARG A 398 18.63 11.75 6.19
CA ARG A 398 18.99 13.16 6.40
C ARG A 398 17.90 14.15 6.00
N LEU A 399 16.87 13.73 5.26
CA LEU A 399 15.74 14.58 4.89
C LEU A 399 14.54 14.37 5.83
N ALA A 400 14.40 15.24 6.83
CA ALA A 400 13.25 15.19 7.73
C ALA A 400 11.93 15.50 6.99
N ALA A 401 10.88 14.73 7.27
CA ALA A 401 9.55 14.94 6.64
C ALA A 401 8.95 16.32 6.95
N ALA A 402 9.26 16.89 8.12
CA ALA A 402 8.84 18.24 8.49
C ALA A 402 9.46 19.34 7.62
N GLN A 403 10.66 19.10 7.05
CA GLN A 403 11.35 20.06 6.18
C GLN A 403 11.08 19.79 4.70
N VAL A 404 11.00 18.52 4.34
CA VAL A 404 10.69 18.06 2.98
C VAL A 404 9.50 17.11 3.06
N PRO A 405 8.26 17.63 2.96
CA PRO A 405 7.06 16.79 2.97
C PRO A 405 7.08 15.75 1.84
N PRO A 406 6.37 14.62 1.98
CA PRO A 406 6.32 13.58 0.95
C PRO A 406 6.01 14.11 -0.46
N ALA A 407 5.05 15.02 -0.59
CA ALA A 407 4.71 15.64 -1.88
C ALA A 407 5.89 16.35 -2.55
N SER A 408 6.69 17.10 -1.77
CA SER A 408 7.90 17.78 -2.26
C SER A 408 8.99 16.79 -2.62
N LEU A 409 9.22 15.76 -1.80
CA LEU A 409 10.20 14.72 -2.07
C LEU A 409 9.83 13.96 -3.36
N PHE A 410 8.57 13.58 -3.54
CA PHE A 410 8.08 12.86 -4.71
C PHE A 410 8.13 13.73 -5.97
N ALA A 411 7.86 15.04 -5.86
CA ALA A 411 8.04 15.97 -6.97
C ALA A 411 9.51 16.03 -7.41
N THR A 412 10.45 16.10 -6.46
CA THR A 412 11.88 16.08 -6.78
C THR A 412 12.33 14.73 -7.34
N ILE A 413 11.81 13.60 -6.84
CA ILE A 413 12.07 12.27 -7.41
C ILE A 413 11.63 12.23 -8.88
N ARG A 414 10.43 12.72 -9.19
CA ARG A 414 9.94 12.80 -10.58
C ARG A 414 10.84 13.68 -11.45
N ALA A 415 11.26 14.84 -10.92
CA ALA A 415 12.09 15.80 -11.66
C ALA A 415 13.54 15.32 -11.89
N GLN A 416 14.07 14.49 -11.00
CA GLN A 416 15.44 13.97 -11.05
C GLN A 416 15.54 12.54 -11.59
N ALA A 417 14.42 11.95 -12.02
CA ALA A 417 14.40 10.63 -12.61
C ALA A 417 15.22 10.59 -13.91
N LEU A 418 15.85 9.45 -14.19
CA LEU A 418 16.52 9.23 -15.46
C LEU A 418 15.45 9.10 -16.56
N GLY A 419 15.32 10.13 -17.40
CA GLY A 419 14.36 10.18 -18.50
C GLY A 419 14.43 8.95 -19.42
N LYS A 420 13.25 8.53 -19.89
CA LYS A 420 13.02 7.41 -20.82
C LYS A 420 12.02 7.86 -21.90
N PRO A 421 11.98 7.20 -23.07
CA PRO A 421 11.83 7.87 -24.37
C PRO A 421 10.75 8.95 -24.41
N GLY A 422 11.15 10.17 -24.78
CA GLY A 422 10.28 11.35 -24.86
C GLY A 422 10.53 12.37 -23.73
N PRO A 423 10.11 13.63 -23.90
CA PRO A 423 10.18 14.63 -22.84
C PRO A 423 9.03 14.44 -21.83
N GLY A 424 9.34 14.52 -20.54
CA GLY A 424 8.34 14.51 -19.48
C GLY A 424 7.77 13.13 -19.16
N TRP A 425 6.52 13.12 -18.69
CA TRP A 425 5.81 11.90 -18.33
C TRP A 425 5.42 11.08 -19.56
N ASN A 426 5.55 9.76 -19.49
CA ASN A 426 4.99 8.82 -20.45
C ASN A 426 4.33 7.62 -19.76
N PRO A 427 3.39 6.93 -20.42
CA PRO A 427 2.66 5.79 -19.85
C PRO A 427 3.52 4.61 -19.39
N ASP A 428 4.71 4.43 -19.96
CA ASP A 428 5.55 3.26 -19.73
C ASP A 428 6.49 3.43 -18.52
N TYR A 429 7.01 4.64 -18.32
CA TYR A 429 8.05 4.93 -17.34
C TYR A 429 7.69 6.04 -16.35
N GLY A 430 6.50 6.63 -16.45
CA GLY A 430 6.22 7.89 -15.78
C GLY A 430 7.19 8.96 -16.25
N THR A 431 7.80 9.72 -15.35
CA THR A 431 8.84 10.70 -15.71
C THR A 431 10.24 10.08 -15.91
N GLY A 432 10.42 8.79 -15.64
CA GLY A 432 11.70 8.09 -15.82
C GLY A 432 12.02 7.08 -14.72
N ILE A 433 13.25 6.57 -14.72
CA ILE A 433 13.71 5.61 -13.70
C ILE A 433 14.27 6.36 -12.49
N ILE A 434 13.86 5.97 -11.28
CA ILE A 434 14.31 6.59 -10.04
C ILE A 434 15.85 6.63 -9.93
N ARG A 435 16.37 7.79 -9.51
CA ARG A 435 17.79 8.03 -9.22
C ARG A 435 17.91 8.78 -7.89
N PRO A 436 18.21 8.09 -6.78
CA PRO A 436 18.20 8.73 -5.47
C PRO A 436 19.37 9.69 -5.25
N LEU A 437 20.55 9.45 -5.86
CA LEU A 437 21.70 10.34 -5.65
C LEU A 437 21.48 11.76 -6.23
N PRO A 438 20.96 11.94 -7.46
CA PRO A 438 20.54 13.26 -7.96
C PRO A 438 19.52 13.97 -7.05
N VAL A 439 18.57 13.23 -6.47
CA VAL A 439 17.62 13.78 -5.47
C VAL A 439 18.35 14.25 -4.22
N ALA A 440 19.31 13.47 -3.69
CA ALA A 440 20.13 13.88 -2.57
C ALA A 440 20.93 15.16 -2.87
N THR A 441 21.56 15.23 -4.05
CA THR A 441 22.31 16.40 -4.51
C THR A 441 21.43 17.65 -4.64
N HIS A 442 20.19 17.50 -5.12
CA HIS A 442 19.22 18.61 -5.18
C HIS A 442 18.99 19.26 -3.81
N TYR A 443 18.98 18.46 -2.74
CA TYR A 443 18.84 18.95 -1.36
C TYR A 443 20.19 19.26 -0.67
N GLY A 444 21.31 19.29 -1.41
CA GLY A 444 22.63 19.65 -0.87
C GLY A 444 23.25 18.60 0.05
N LEU A 445 22.84 17.32 -0.04
CA LEU A 445 23.34 16.23 0.81
C LEU A 445 24.65 15.61 0.33
#